data_AF-A0A5K7ZAU3-F1
#
_entry.id   AF-A0A5K7ZAU3-F1
#
_cell.length_a   1.000
_cell.length_b   1.000
_cell.length_c   1.000
_cell.angle_alpha   90.00
_cell.angle_beta   90.00
_cell.angle_gamma   90.00
#
_symmetry.space_group_name_H-M   'P 1'
#
loop_
_entity.id
_entity.type
_entity.pdbx_description
1 polymer ?
#
loop_
_entity_poly.entity_id
_entity_poly.type
_entity_poly.pdbx_seq_one_letter_code
_entity_poly.pdbx_strand_id
1 'polypeptide(L)'
;MPPKKEIISTILFKELIAIRTDSLWRMLFCLQQGQLPEKLEEGATGKLDNKGAIFIPGGLIYQDVDEREITYRPLASFDETRFREKIRESLQFDNATLLFPDGVVNSVNLDSGFFARAARRIYTFKTAAFKRKRKIGLKIPIDIDSNDIVRSHCPTYMDPPYGSRTRISTCVSIGLTDPHMYFAYCKTEFNLSRRRLKLYAERLDTAQEHSSVVDGTVLYPPFVIVCHDTRYKDNSLTGLIRILGIGRFGEFSTFTFERVNNKLLVEIKRKKTDFTTDHIFAAHDGNEVVGVLRTYCATNPGKRSQKYHMDLISPIKDLGLDLARIEAEAKARYGVETPPDEG
;
A
#
# COMPACT_ATOMS: atom_id res chain seq x y z
N MET A 1 3.03 -16.31 1.21
CA MET A 1 2.72 -15.55 -0.01
C MET A 1 1.25 -15.73 -0.30
N PRO A 2 0.45 -14.68 -0.08
CA PRO A 2 -0.95 -14.73 -0.44
C PRO A 2 -1.09 -14.96 -1.95
N PRO A 3 -2.14 -15.66 -2.38
CA PRO A 3 -2.59 -15.66 -3.76
C PRO A 3 -2.85 -14.22 -4.25
N LYS A 4 -2.56 -13.96 -5.53
CA LYS A 4 -2.91 -12.73 -6.25
C LYS A 4 -4.33 -12.23 -5.91
N LYS A 5 -5.30 -13.16 -5.91
CA LYS A 5 -6.73 -12.88 -5.68
C LYS A 5 -7.02 -12.29 -4.30
N GLU A 6 -6.29 -12.67 -3.25
CA GLU A 6 -6.49 -12.13 -1.89
C GLU A 6 -6.08 -10.66 -1.79
N ILE A 7 -5.14 -10.22 -2.63
CA ILE A 7 -4.70 -8.83 -2.67
C ILE A 7 -5.67 -7.98 -3.52
N ILE A 8 -6.01 -8.46 -4.72
CA ILE A 8 -6.59 -7.59 -5.76
C ILE A 8 -8.12 -7.62 -5.87
N SER A 9 -8.79 -8.59 -5.24
CA SER A 9 -10.24 -8.79 -5.43
C SER A 9 -11.13 -7.77 -4.68
N THR A 10 -10.54 -6.93 -3.83
CA THR A 10 -11.26 -5.98 -2.98
C THR A 10 -11.65 -4.71 -3.71
N ILE A 11 -12.75 -4.08 -3.28
CA ILE A 11 -13.20 -2.80 -3.83
C ILE A 11 -12.13 -1.72 -3.66
N LEU A 12 -11.45 -1.67 -2.51
CA LEU A 12 -10.36 -0.74 -2.27
C LEU A 12 -9.29 -0.86 -3.33
N PHE A 13 -8.79 -2.07 -3.61
CA PHE A 13 -7.73 -2.24 -4.60
C PHE A 13 -8.21 -1.84 -6.00
N LYS A 14 -9.41 -2.30 -6.41
CA LYS A 14 -9.99 -1.95 -7.71
C LYS A 14 -10.14 -0.44 -7.89
N GLU A 15 -10.63 0.25 -6.86
CA GLU A 15 -10.82 1.70 -6.87
C GLU A 15 -9.49 2.44 -6.96
N LEU A 16 -8.48 2.02 -6.18
CA LEU A 16 -7.14 2.60 -6.24
C LEU A 16 -6.50 2.40 -7.62
N ILE A 17 -6.66 1.22 -8.23
CA ILE A 17 -6.13 0.99 -9.59
C ILE A 17 -6.89 1.84 -10.61
N ALA A 18 -8.21 1.91 -10.55
CA ALA A 18 -9.01 2.75 -11.46
C ALA A 18 -8.55 4.21 -11.44
N ILE A 19 -8.35 4.76 -10.24
CA ILE A 19 -7.86 6.12 -10.06
C ILE A 19 -6.44 6.28 -10.61
N ARG A 20 -5.56 5.29 -10.41
CA ARG A 20 -4.20 5.34 -10.94
C ARG A 20 -4.13 5.11 -12.45
N THR A 21 -5.09 4.41 -13.05
CA THR A 21 -5.23 4.26 -14.51
C THR A 21 -5.60 5.59 -15.16
N ASP A 22 -6.44 6.38 -14.50
CA ASP A 22 -6.71 7.75 -14.93
C ASP A 22 -5.44 8.62 -14.88
N SER A 23 -4.70 8.58 -13.76
CA SER A 23 -3.40 9.25 -13.63
C SER A 23 -2.36 8.76 -14.64
N LEU A 24 -2.41 7.48 -15.02
CA LEU A 24 -1.52 6.90 -16.04
C LEU A 24 -1.67 7.60 -17.39
N TRP A 25 -2.89 7.92 -17.81
CA TRP A 25 -3.12 8.67 -19.06
C TRP A 25 -2.46 10.04 -19.03
N ARG A 26 -2.51 10.74 -17.89
CA ARG A 26 -1.76 11.99 -17.72
C ARG A 26 -0.25 11.78 -17.85
N MET A 27 0.29 10.72 -17.26
CA MET A 27 1.72 10.42 -17.33
C MET A 27 2.18 10.07 -18.75
N LEU A 28 1.36 9.35 -19.52
CA LEU A 28 1.63 9.05 -20.93
C LEU A 28 1.69 10.34 -21.77
N PHE A 29 0.78 11.28 -21.52
CA PHE A 29 0.82 12.59 -22.16
C PHE A 29 2.07 13.40 -21.80
N CYS A 30 2.42 13.47 -20.50
CA CYS A 30 3.65 14.13 -20.07
C CYS A 30 4.89 13.47 -20.70
N LEU A 31 4.90 12.14 -20.86
CA LEU A 31 5.98 11.41 -21.53
C LEU A 31 6.12 11.82 -22.99
N GLN A 32 5.01 11.91 -23.75
CA GLN A 32 5.01 12.35 -25.15
C GLN A 32 5.62 13.75 -25.31
N GLN A 33 5.41 14.63 -24.33
CA GLN A 33 5.93 16.00 -24.34
C GLN A 33 7.35 16.14 -23.80
N GLY A 34 8.00 15.04 -23.37
CA GLY A 34 9.30 15.09 -22.70
C GLY A 34 9.24 15.75 -21.31
N GLN A 35 8.06 15.80 -20.70
CA GLN A 35 7.77 16.43 -19.40
C GLN A 35 7.46 15.40 -18.31
N LEU A 36 7.84 14.14 -18.50
CA LEU A 36 7.59 13.12 -17.48
C LEU A 36 8.43 13.45 -16.23
N PRO A 37 7.81 13.55 -15.04
CA PRO A 37 8.52 13.88 -13.80
C PRO A 37 9.65 12.92 -13.49
N GLU A 38 10.68 13.37 -12.78
CA GLU A 38 11.81 12.51 -12.44
C GLU A 38 11.42 11.35 -11.52
N LYS A 39 12.14 10.23 -11.57
CA LYS A 39 11.74 9.01 -10.83
C LYS A 39 11.69 9.18 -9.31
N LEU A 40 12.46 10.11 -8.75
CA LEU A 40 12.54 10.41 -7.32
C LEU A 40 11.89 11.75 -6.96
N GLU A 41 11.25 12.43 -7.90
CA GLU A 41 10.54 13.68 -7.63
C GLU A 41 9.31 13.37 -6.75
N GLU A 42 9.27 13.94 -5.56
CA GLU A 42 8.15 13.84 -4.61
C GLU A 42 7.04 14.80 -5.06
N GLY A 43 5.78 14.37 -4.96
CA GLY A 43 4.66 15.14 -5.53
C GLY A 43 4.61 15.18 -7.06
N ALA A 44 5.56 14.52 -7.75
CA ALA A 44 5.64 14.38 -9.20
C ALA A 44 4.33 13.89 -9.81
N THR A 45 3.81 12.80 -9.22
CA THR A 45 2.47 12.37 -9.53
C THR A 45 1.50 13.15 -8.65
N GLY A 46 1.80 13.49 -7.39
CA GLY A 46 0.97 14.30 -6.46
C GLY A 46 0.19 15.52 -7.02
N LYS A 47 0.81 16.36 -7.86
CA LYS A 47 0.16 17.51 -8.54
C LYS A 47 -0.77 17.10 -9.71
N LEU A 48 -0.61 15.89 -10.20
CA LEU A 48 -1.19 15.29 -11.41
C LEU A 48 -2.01 14.00 -11.12
N ASP A 49 -1.91 13.48 -9.90
CA ASP A 49 -2.30 12.18 -9.35
C ASP A 49 -2.28 12.37 -7.83
N ASN A 50 -3.44 12.40 -7.19
CA ASN A 50 -3.69 12.31 -5.74
C ASN A 50 -2.45 12.30 -4.80
N LYS A 51 -2.44 13.16 -3.77
CA LYS A 51 -1.32 13.55 -2.87
C LYS A 51 -0.53 12.42 -2.15
N GLY A 52 -0.85 11.16 -2.43
CA GLY A 52 -0.38 10.00 -1.71
C GLY A 52 -1.23 9.79 -0.46
N ALA A 53 -1.56 8.55 -0.15
CA ALA A 53 -2.44 8.22 0.98
C ALA A 53 -1.98 6.93 1.65
N ILE A 54 -2.19 6.85 2.97
CA ILE A 54 -2.02 5.61 3.74
C ILE A 54 -3.40 5.14 4.15
N PHE A 55 -3.80 3.94 3.75
CA PHE A 55 -5.02 3.28 4.19
C PHE A 55 -4.67 2.22 5.24
N ILE A 56 -5.29 2.31 6.41
CA ILE A 56 -4.99 1.48 7.57
C ILE A 56 -6.30 0.90 8.12
N PRO A 57 -6.37 -0.40 8.45
CA PRO A 57 -7.47 -0.96 9.21
C PRO A 57 -7.65 -0.19 10.54
N GLY A 58 -8.79 0.48 10.70
CA GLY A 58 -8.96 1.55 11.68
C GLY A 58 -8.82 1.11 13.13
N GLY A 59 -9.09 -0.16 13.43
CA GLY A 59 -8.93 -0.72 14.77
C GLY A 59 -7.47 -0.81 15.27
N LEU A 60 -6.48 -0.62 14.39
CA LEU A 60 -5.06 -0.54 14.77
C LEU A 60 -4.70 0.78 15.46
N ILE A 61 -5.44 1.85 15.18
CA ILE A 61 -5.05 3.22 15.56
C ILE A 61 -5.99 3.73 16.64
N TYR A 62 -5.48 3.87 17.85
CA TYR A 62 -6.25 4.35 19.01
C TYR A 62 -6.20 5.89 19.16
N GLN A 63 -5.04 6.49 18.99
CA GLN A 63 -4.78 7.93 19.15
C GLN A 63 -4.04 8.52 17.95
N ASP A 64 -4.20 9.82 17.73
CA ASP A 64 -3.40 10.60 16.79
C ASP A 64 -2.06 11.07 17.40
N VAL A 65 -1.30 11.86 16.63
CA VAL A 65 -0.01 12.43 17.07
C VAL A 65 -0.12 13.37 18.27
N ASP A 66 -1.29 13.96 18.51
CA ASP A 66 -1.56 14.86 19.64
C ASP A 66 -2.08 14.08 20.87
N GLU A 67 -1.95 12.75 20.85
CA GLU A 67 -2.41 11.80 21.88
C GLU A 67 -3.93 11.83 22.09
N ARG A 68 -4.68 12.37 21.12
CA ARG A 68 -6.14 12.43 21.18
C ARG A 68 -6.75 11.15 20.64
N GLU A 69 -7.73 10.62 21.36
CA GLU A 69 -8.45 9.43 20.92
C GLU A 69 -9.14 9.69 19.58
N ILE A 70 -8.92 8.77 18.63
CA ILE A 70 -9.58 8.85 17.33
C ILE A 70 -11.08 8.68 17.53
N THR A 71 -11.81 9.76 17.27
CA THR A 71 -13.27 9.74 17.32
C THR A 71 -13.81 9.24 15.98
N TYR A 72 -14.55 8.14 16.04
CA TYR A 72 -15.21 7.54 14.89
C TYR A 72 -16.72 7.49 15.10
N ARG A 73 -17.48 7.83 14.06
CA ARG A 73 -18.94 7.65 14.02
C ARG A 73 -19.30 6.82 12.80
N PRO A 74 -19.94 5.65 13.01
CA PRO A 74 -20.51 4.85 11.92
C PRO A 74 -21.40 5.67 11.00
N LEU A 75 -21.33 5.38 9.70
CA LEU A 75 -22.29 5.90 8.75
C LEU A 75 -23.58 5.08 8.82
N ALA A 76 -24.72 5.76 8.70
CA ALA A 76 -26.04 5.10 8.75
C ALA A 76 -26.23 4.09 7.61
N SER A 77 -25.61 4.35 6.45
CA SER A 77 -25.56 3.45 5.31
C SER A 77 -24.14 3.47 4.73
N PHE A 78 -23.57 2.28 4.52
CA PHE A 78 -22.22 2.13 3.97
C PHE A 78 -22.20 0.94 3.00
N ASP A 79 -22.38 1.25 1.71
CA ASP A 79 -22.34 0.31 0.61
C ASP A 79 -21.09 0.51 -0.25
N GLU A 80 -20.95 -0.29 -1.32
CA GLU A 80 -19.82 -0.20 -2.25
C GLU A 80 -19.69 1.21 -2.85
N THR A 81 -20.79 1.81 -3.31
CA THR A 81 -20.78 3.13 -3.94
C THR A 81 -20.25 4.18 -2.96
N ARG A 82 -20.78 4.20 -1.74
CA ARG A 82 -20.35 5.15 -0.70
C ARG A 82 -18.91 4.92 -0.28
N PHE A 83 -18.48 3.66 -0.24
CA PHE A 83 -17.08 3.32 0.02
C PHE A 83 -16.15 3.88 -1.06
N ARG A 84 -16.46 3.68 -2.35
CA ARG A 84 -15.67 4.22 -3.48
C ARG A 84 -15.57 5.75 -3.45
N GLU A 85 -16.69 6.44 -3.19
CA GLU A 85 -16.72 7.90 -3.00
C GLU A 85 -15.74 8.33 -1.89
N LYS A 86 -15.77 7.62 -0.76
CA LYS A 86 -14.88 7.91 0.37
C LYS A 86 -13.42 7.68 0.04
N ILE A 87 -13.06 6.61 -0.67
CA ILE A 87 -11.67 6.37 -1.10
C ILE A 87 -11.17 7.49 -2.02
N ARG A 88 -12.00 7.99 -2.95
CA ARG A 88 -11.65 9.14 -3.80
C ARG A 88 -11.41 10.42 -3.00
N GLU A 89 -12.26 10.67 -2.01
CA GLU A 89 -12.11 11.79 -1.08
C GLU A 89 -10.80 11.67 -0.28
N SER A 90 -10.53 10.49 0.28
CA SER A 90 -9.34 10.18 1.09
C SER A 90 -8.02 10.46 0.35
N LEU A 91 -7.99 10.21 -0.96
CA LEU A 91 -6.81 10.41 -1.80
C LEU A 91 -6.40 11.88 -1.98
N GLN A 92 -7.26 12.83 -1.57
CA GLN A 92 -6.92 14.26 -1.56
C GLN A 92 -6.08 14.68 -0.35
N PHE A 93 -5.94 13.80 0.65
CA PHE A 93 -5.20 14.05 1.87
C PHE A 93 -3.89 13.26 1.89
N ASP A 94 -2.84 13.90 2.40
CA ASP A 94 -1.50 13.29 2.55
C ASP A 94 -1.40 12.36 3.78
N ASN A 95 -2.36 12.53 4.70
CA ASN A 95 -2.40 11.86 5.98
C ASN A 95 -3.03 10.45 5.91
N ALA A 96 -3.08 9.76 7.05
CA ALA A 96 -3.67 8.43 7.10
C ALA A 96 -5.21 8.48 7.01
N THR A 97 -5.75 7.49 6.32
CA THR A 97 -7.15 7.15 6.27
C THR A 97 -7.36 5.84 7.01
N LEU A 98 -8.26 5.86 7.99
CA LEU A 98 -8.63 4.69 8.76
C LEU A 98 -9.89 4.07 8.19
N LEU A 99 -9.84 2.77 7.93
CA LEU A 99 -10.91 1.99 7.33
C LEU A 99 -11.67 1.22 8.40
N PHE A 100 -12.98 1.43 8.47
CA PHE A 100 -13.89 0.70 9.34
C PHE A 100 -14.95 -0.03 8.50
N PRO A 101 -15.58 -1.11 9.02
CA PRO A 101 -16.59 -1.85 8.28
C PRO A 101 -17.79 -1.01 7.84
N ASP A 102 -18.07 0.06 8.59
CA ASP A 102 -19.24 0.93 8.47
C ASP A 102 -18.85 2.41 8.20
N GLY A 103 -17.62 2.68 7.76
CA GLY A 103 -17.17 4.05 7.49
C GLY A 103 -15.66 4.23 7.33
N VAL A 104 -15.24 5.48 7.21
CA VAL A 104 -13.82 5.87 7.17
C VAL A 104 -13.56 7.12 8.01
N VAL A 105 -12.32 7.27 8.49
CA VAL A 105 -11.82 8.51 9.10
C VAL A 105 -10.64 9.01 8.28
N ASN A 106 -10.79 10.19 7.69
CA ASN A 106 -9.76 10.83 6.87
C ASN A 106 -8.84 11.72 7.73
N SER A 107 -7.70 12.08 7.16
CA SER A 107 -6.83 13.13 7.69
C SER A 107 -6.23 12.87 9.08
N VAL A 108 -5.93 11.61 9.41
CA VAL A 108 -5.36 11.25 10.70
C VAL A 108 -3.84 11.44 10.70
N ASN A 109 -3.36 12.29 11.60
CA ASN A 109 -1.93 12.48 11.85
C ASN A 109 -1.39 11.36 12.75
N LEU A 110 -0.37 10.65 12.28
CA LEU A 110 0.21 9.51 13.00
C LEU A 110 1.56 9.87 13.62
N ASP A 111 1.77 9.46 14.89
CA ASP A 111 3.08 9.57 15.53
C ASP A 111 4.06 8.49 15.02
N SER A 112 4.90 8.88 14.07
CA SER A 112 6.02 8.07 13.57
C SER A 112 6.90 7.51 14.69
N GLY A 113 7.14 8.29 15.76
CA GLY A 113 7.93 7.89 16.91
C GLY A 113 7.29 6.73 17.67
N PHE A 114 6.01 6.82 17.99
CA PHE A 114 5.24 5.75 18.64
C PHE A 114 5.33 4.44 17.85
N PHE A 115 4.99 4.45 16.56
CA PHE A 115 5.00 3.22 15.76
C PHE A 115 6.40 2.63 15.61
N ALA A 116 7.44 3.47 15.45
CA ALA A 116 8.82 3.01 15.39
C ALA A 116 9.26 2.35 16.71
N ARG A 117 8.90 2.94 17.86
CA ARG A 117 9.18 2.36 19.19
C ARG A 117 8.44 1.03 19.38
N ALA A 118 7.17 0.97 19.01
CA ALA A 118 6.34 -0.24 19.07
C ALA A 118 6.96 -1.37 18.24
N ALA A 119 7.24 -1.11 16.96
CA ALA A 119 7.82 -2.08 16.03
C ALA A 119 9.17 -2.62 16.53
N ARG A 120 10.06 -1.71 16.98
CA ARG A 120 11.35 -2.10 17.55
C ARG A 120 11.15 -2.99 18.78
N ARG A 121 10.30 -2.58 19.73
CA ARG A 121 10.06 -3.30 20.98
C ARG A 121 9.55 -4.73 20.71
N ILE A 122 8.60 -4.87 19.79
CA ILE A 122 8.05 -6.17 19.36
C ILE A 122 9.17 -7.08 18.84
N TYR A 123 10.02 -6.59 17.92
CA TYR A 123 11.07 -7.43 17.35
C TYR A 123 12.25 -7.69 18.28
N THR A 124 12.61 -6.74 19.15
CA THR A 124 13.57 -6.99 20.23
C THR A 124 13.09 -8.13 21.12
N PHE A 125 11.82 -8.12 21.52
CA PHE A 125 11.25 -9.18 22.36
C PHE A 125 11.13 -10.51 21.64
N LYS A 126 10.64 -10.55 20.39
CA LYS A 126 10.59 -11.80 19.60
C LYS A 126 11.99 -12.38 19.45
N THR A 127 12.97 -11.55 19.07
CA THR A 127 14.36 -12.01 18.93
C THR A 127 14.91 -12.56 20.24
N ALA A 128 14.63 -11.91 21.38
CA ALA A 128 15.04 -12.39 22.70
C ALA A 128 14.35 -13.71 23.09
N ALA A 129 13.04 -13.82 22.88
CA ALA A 129 12.25 -15.01 23.24
C ALA A 129 12.67 -16.25 22.43
N PHE A 130 13.01 -16.08 21.15
CA PHE A 130 13.44 -17.17 20.27
C PHE A 130 14.94 -17.52 20.36
N LYS A 131 15.71 -16.88 21.27
CA LYS A 131 17.11 -17.28 21.51
C LYS A 131 17.17 -18.67 22.15
N ARG A 132 17.71 -19.63 21.42
CA ARG A 132 17.95 -21.01 21.88
C ARG A 132 18.83 -21.12 23.14
N LYS A 133 19.70 -20.14 23.39
CA LYS A 133 20.56 -20.09 24.59
C LYS A 133 20.26 -18.83 25.39
N ARG A 134 19.75 -18.98 26.61
CA ARG A 134 19.53 -17.91 27.59
C ARG A 134 20.84 -17.53 28.31
N LYS A 135 21.91 -17.27 27.54
CA LYS A 135 23.19 -16.79 28.07
C LYS A 135 23.45 -15.40 27.50
N ILE A 136 23.89 -14.47 28.35
CA ILE A 136 24.50 -13.22 27.90
C ILE A 136 25.83 -13.63 27.27
N GLY A 137 25.83 -13.83 25.95
CA GLY A 137 27.04 -14.12 25.21
C GLY A 137 27.90 -12.86 25.08
N LEU A 138 29.20 -13.02 24.80
CA LEU A 138 30.12 -11.92 24.51
C LEU A 138 29.74 -11.12 23.25
N LYS A 139 28.92 -11.71 22.36
CA LYS A 139 28.37 -11.00 21.20
C LYS A 139 27.19 -10.14 21.65
N ILE A 140 27.38 -8.81 21.56
CA ILE A 140 26.31 -7.82 21.69
C ILE A 140 25.19 -8.23 20.71
N PRO A 141 23.95 -8.45 21.18
CA PRO A 141 22.82 -8.71 20.31
C PRO A 141 22.71 -7.60 19.26
N ILE A 142 22.44 -7.96 18.00
CA ILE A 142 22.13 -6.96 16.97
C ILE A 142 20.92 -6.17 17.48
N ASP A 143 21.13 -4.88 17.75
CA ASP A 143 20.04 -3.96 18.03
C ASP A 143 19.36 -3.67 16.69
N ILE A 144 18.06 -3.94 16.61
CA ILE A 144 17.29 -3.76 15.38
C ILE A 144 16.82 -2.31 15.37
N ASP A 145 17.33 -1.50 14.45
CA ASP A 145 16.83 -0.14 14.28
C ASP A 145 15.53 -0.12 13.46
N SER A 146 14.75 0.93 13.65
CA SER A 146 13.62 1.29 12.80
C SER A 146 14.00 1.30 11.31
N ASN A 147 15.20 1.77 10.94
CA ASN A 147 15.66 1.75 9.56
C ASN A 147 15.84 0.33 9.02
N ASP A 148 16.26 -0.62 9.85
CA ASP A 148 16.37 -2.03 9.45
C ASP A 148 15.00 -2.63 9.16
N ILE A 149 14.00 -2.30 9.98
CA ILE A 149 12.61 -2.71 9.81
C ILE A 149 12.04 -2.12 8.52
N VAL A 150 12.23 -0.81 8.31
CA VAL A 150 11.78 -0.11 7.10
C VAL A 150 12.44 -0.70 5.86
N ARG A 151 13.75 -0.89 5.88
CA ARG A 151 14.50 -1.49 4.77
C ARG A 151 13.98 -2.87 4.39
N SER A 152 13.59 -3.69 5.37
CA SER A 152 13.07 -5.04 5.13
C SER A 152 11.70 -5.07 4.43
N HIS A 153 10.92 -3.99 4.45
CA HIS A 153 9.60 -3.90 3.79
C HIS A 153 9.58 -2.97 2.58
N CYS A 154 10.75 -2.59 2.08
CA CYS A 154 10.88 -1.74 0.90
C CYS A 154 11.53 -2.52 -0.24
N PRO A 155 11.13 -2.25 -1.50
CA PRO A 155 11.77 -2.88 -2.66
C PRO A 155 13.22 -2.38 -2.82
N THR A 156 14.03 -3.13 -3.57
CA THR A 156 15.46 -2.83 -3.74
C THR A 156 15.78 -1.52 -4.43
N TYR A 157 14.88 -1.03 -5.27
CA TYR A 157 15.03 0.23 -5.99
C TYR A 157 14.62 1.46 -5.15
N MET A 158 14.16 1.24 -3.91
CA MET A 158 13.82 2.30 -2.98
C MET A 158 14.88 2.36 -1.89
N ASP A 159 15.77 3.34 -2.03
CA ASP A 159 16.93 3.54 -1.17
C ASP A 159 16.66 4.59 -0.09
N PRO A 160 17.37 4.52 1.05
CA PRO A 160 17.31 5.56 2.07
C PRO A 160 17.88 6.91 1.53
N PRO A 161 17.44 8.05 2.08
CA PRO A 161 16.55 8.20 3.24
C PRO A 161 15.08 7.90 2.92
N TYR A 162 14.39 7.24 3.85
CA TYR A 162 12.97 6.92 3.69
C TYR A 162 12.09 8.06 4.21
N GLY A 163 11.14 8.52 3.39
CA GLY A 163 10.13 9.50 3.78
C GLY A 163 9.22 9.04 4.93
N SER A 164 8.55 9.98 5.58
CA SER A 164 7.66 9.76 6.74
C SER A 164 6.60 8.69 6.45
N ARG A 165 5.92 8.78 5.30
CA ARG A 165 4.89 7.83 4.84
C ARG A 165 5.40 6.38 4.83
N THR A 166 6.59 6.18 4.26
CA THR A 166 7.25 4.87 4.21
C THR A 166 7.57 4.33 5.61
N ARG A 167 8.10 5.20 6.48
CA ARG A 167 8.50 4.81 7.84
C ARG A 167 7.29 4.43 8.69
N ILE A 168 6.28 5.30 8.71
CA ILE A 168 5.05 5.13 9.47
C ILE A 168 4.33 3.85 9.01
N SER A 169 3.99 3.74 7.72
CA SER A 169 3.24 2.60 7.20
C SER A 169 3.91 1.26 7.47
N THR A 170 5.24 1.20 7.32
CA THR A 170 5.99 -0.02 7.65
C THR A 170 5.88 -0.37 9.13
N CYS A 171 6.07 0.60 10.02
CA CYS A 171 6.02 0.36 11.46
C CYS A 171 4.60 0.02 11.93
N VAL A 172 3.57 0.68 11.38
CA VAL A 172 2.16 0.36 11.63
C VAL A 172 1.84 -1.08 11.21
N SER A 173 2.34 -1.51 10.04
CA SER A 173 2.06 -2.86 9.54
C SER A 173 2.57 -3.98 10.47
N ILE A 174 3.51 -3.68 11.37
CA ILE A 174 3.95 -4.64 12.39
C ILE A 174 2.80 -4.99 13.35
N GLY A 175 1.91 -4.04 13.63
CA GLY A 175 0.70 -4.28 14.40
C GLY A 175 -0.25 -5.30 13.77
N LEU A 176 -0.24 -5.45 12.44
CA LEU A 176 -0.98 -6.50 11.74
C LEU A 176 -0.24 -7.84 11.76
N THR A 177 1.09 -7.82 11.64
CA THR A 177 1.88 -9.08 11.64
C THR A 177 2.03 -9.69 13.03
N ASP A 178 1.94 -8.87 14.08
CA ASP A 178 2.19 -9.24 15.48
C ASP A 178 1.16 -8.60 16.44
N PRO A 179 -0.15 -8.85 16.26
CA PRO A 179 -1.24 -8.12 16.90
C PRO A 179 -1.25 -8.28 18.42
N HIS A 180 -0.99 -9.47 18.96
CA HIS A 180 -0.94 -9.68 20.42
C HIS A 180 0.19 -8.91 21.10
N MET A 181 1.37 -8.87 20.47
CA MET A 181 2.52 -8.12 21.00
C MET A 181 2.28 -6.62 20.86
N TYR A 182 1.64 -6.19 19.78
CA TYR A 182 1.22 -4.81 19.57
C TYR A 182 0.18 -4.36 20.60
N PHE A 183 -0.83 -5.18 20.87
CA PHE A 183 -1.81 -4.93 21.93
C PHE A 183 -1.15 -4.83 23.30
N ALA A 184 -0.22 -5.73 23.62
CA ALA A 184 0.51 -5.68 24.88
C ALA A 184 1.33 -4.39 25.03
N TYR A 185 1.96 -3.93 23.96
CA TYR A 185 2.66 -2.63 23.93
C TYR A 185 1.67 -1.47 24.15
N CYS A 186 0.58 -1.42 23.39
CA CYS A 186 -0.43 -0.37 23.50
C CYS A 186 -1.08 -0.33 24.90
N LYS A 187 -1.33 -1.49 25.51
CA LYS A 187 -1.86 -1.59 26.88
C LYS A 187 -0.95 -0.88 27.89
N THR A 188 0.37 -1.00 27.74
CA THR A 188 1.32 -0.32 28.63
C THR A 188 1.44 1.17 28.36
N GLU A 189 1.31 1.59 27.11
CA GLU A 189 1.47 2.99 26.70
C GLU A 189 0.22 3.83 26.99
N PHE A 190 -0.98 3.32 26.70
CA PHE A 190 -2.21 4.11 26.74
C PHE A 190 -2.88 4.22 28.11
N ASN A 191 -2.45 3.41 29.10
CA ASN A 191 -3.00 3.38 30.46
C ASN A 191 -4.56 3.38 30.52
N LEU A 192 -5.20 2.59 29.65
CA LEU A 192 -6.65 2.58 29.49
C LEU A 192 -7.38 1.88 30.64
N SER A 193 -8.60 2.34 30.93
CA SER A 193 -9.52 1.60 31.81
C SER A 193 -9.84 0.21 31.24
N ARG A 194 -10.22 -0.74 32.10
CA ARG A 194 -10.55 -2.11 31.67
C ARG A 194 -11.60 -2.16 30.55
N ARG A 195 -12.61 -1.29 30.61
CA ARG A 195 -13.67 -1.18 29.58
C ARG A 195 -13.10 -0.69 28.24
N ARG A 196 -12.29 0.37 28.26
CA ARG A 196 -11.66 0.91 27.04
C ARG A 196 -10.67 -0.07 26.43
N LEU A 197 -9.92 -0.78 27.27
CA LEU A 197 -8.98 -1.81 26.82
C LEU A 197 -9.71 -2.98 26.13
N LYS A 198 -10.87 -3.39 26.65
CA LYS A 198 -11.71 -4.41 26.00
C LYS A 198 -12.19 -3.95 24.63
N LEU A 199 -12.71 -2.73 24.54
CA LEU A 199 -13.14 -2.15 23.28
C LEU A 199 -11.99 -2.03 22.27
N TYR A 200 -10.80 -1.65 22.73
CA TYR A 200 -9.62 -1.59 21.87
C TYR A 200 -9.20 -2.98 21.36
N ALA A 201 -9.25 -4.01 22.20
CA ALA A 201 -8.99 -5.39 21.80
C ALA A 201 -9.98 -5.84 20.70
N GLU A 202 -11.28 -5.61 20.90
CA GLU A 202 -12.33 -5.95 19.92
C GLU A 202 -12.11 -5.23 18.57
N ARG A 203 -11.72 -3.95 18.61
CA ARG A 203 -11.36 -3.18 17.40
C ARG A 203 -10.13 -3.74 16.71
N LEU A 204 -9.09 -4.11 17.47
CA LEU A 204 -7.86 -4.69 16.92
C LEU A 204 -8.10 -6.07 16.31
N ASP A 205 -8.98 -6.88 16.89
CA ASP A 205 -9.40 -8.15 16.30
C ASP A 205 -10.14 -7.91 14.97
N THR A 206 -11.09 -6.96 14.95
CA THR A 206 -11.79 -6.55 13.72
C THR A 206 -10.82 -6.06 12.63
N ALA A 207 -9.73 -5.37 13.01
CA ALA A 207 -8.73 -4.87 12.08
C ALA A 207 -7.89 -5.97 11.39
N GLN A 208 -7.93 -7.20 11.91
CA GLN A 208 -7.26 -8.37 11.32
C GLN A 208 -8.16 -9.14 10.35
N GLU A 209 -9.43 -8.75 10.22
CA GLU A 209 -10.39 -9.38 9.33
C GLU A 209 -10.61 -8.53 8.06
N HIS A 210 -11.07 -9.18 7.00
CA HIS A 210 -11.55 -8.46 5.82
C HIS A 210 -12.91 -7.82 6.13
N SER A 211 -13.16 -6.65 5.55
CA SER A 211 -14.46 -6.01 5.65
C SER A 211 -15.29 -6.31 4.41
N SER A 212 -16.56 -6.69 4.59
CA SER A 212 -17.50 -6.97 3.51
C SER A 212 -18.84 -6.32 3.77
N VAL A 213 -19.53 -5.93 2.71
CA VAL A 213 -20.96 -5.59 2.76
C VAL A 213 -21.83 -6.86 2.78
N VAL A 214 -23.12 -6.69 3.02
CA VAL A 214 -24.07 -7.79 3.25
C VAL A 214 -24.13 -8.80 2.10
N ASP A 215 -23.91 -8.37 0.86
CA ASP A 215 -23.91 -9.24 -0.33
C ASP A 215 -22.63 -10.09 -0.49
N GLY A 216 -21.66 -9.96 0.43
CA GLY A 216 -20.39 -10.69 0.41
C GLY A 216 -19.28 -9.98 -0.35
N THR A 217 -19.53 -8.80 -0.93
CA THR A 217 -18.52 -7.99 -1.59
C THR A 217 -17.51 -7.45 -0.58
N VAL A 218 -16.24 -7.82 -0.75
CA VAL A 218 -15.15 -7.41 0.14
C VAL A 218 -14.72 -5.97 -0.17
N LEU A 219 -14.94 -5.07 0.79
CA LEU A 219 -14.54 -3.67 0.70
C LEU A 219 -13.02 -3.52 0.76
N TYR A 220 -12.38 -4.07 1.78
CA TYR A 220 -10.93 -3.98 1.97
C TYR A 220 -10.36 -5.17 2.74
N PRO A 221 -9.08 -5.54 2.48
CA PRO A 221 -8.38 -6.58 3.23
C PRO A 221 -7.72 -5.99 4.50
N PRO A 222 -7.29 -6.84 5.46
CA PRO A 222 -6.59 -6.40 6.67
C PRO A 222 -5.13 -6.03 6.38
N PHE A 223 -4.89 -5.14 5.41
CA PHE A 223 -3.56 -4.69 4.99
C PHE A 223 -3.41 -3.19 5.16
N VAL A 224 -2.18 -2.74 5.42
CA VAL A 224 -1.83 -1.32 5.26
C VAL A 224 -1.49 -1.10 3.79
N ILE A 225 -2.27 -0.26 3.11
CA ILE A 225 -2.04 0.10 1.70
C ILE A 225 -1.50 1.52 1.63
N VAL A 226 -0.38 1.70 0.93
CA VAL A 226 0.31 2.98 0.79
C VAL A 226 0.34 3.34 -0.68
N CYS A 227 -0.35 4.41 -1.03
CA CYS A 227 -0.29 4.99 -2.35
C CYS A 227 0.78 6.07 -2.35
N HIS A 228 1.89 5.82 -3.05
CA HIS A 228 2.94 6.82 -3.23
C HIS A 228 2.60 7.76 -4.38
N ASP A 229 3.17 8.95 -4.31
CA ASP A 229 3.14 9.98 -5.34
C ASP A 229 4.47 10.06 -6.13
N THR A 230 5.41 9.15 -5.82
CA THR A 230 6.72 9.00 -6.47
C THR A 230 6.80 7.68 -7.22
N ARG A 231 7.44 7.70 -8.41
CA ARG A 231 7.55 6.57 -9.34
C ARG A 231 8.56 5.50 -8.87
N TYR A 232 9.66 5.93 -8.27
CA TYR A 232 10.80 5.12 -7.78
C TYR A 232 11.51 4.22 -8.81
N LYS A 233 10.98 4.06 -10.02
CA LYS A 233 11.59 3.28 -11.11
C LYS A 233 11.41 4.04 -12.42
N ASP A 234 12.46 4.05 -13.25
CA ASP A 234 12.42 4.70 -14.57
C ASP A 234 11.37 4.09 -15.51
N ASN A 235 11.09 2.80 -15.32
CA ASN A 235 10.09 2.07 -16.11
C ASN A 235 8.66 2.25 -15.61
N SER A 236 8.47 2.70 -14.36
CA SER A 236 7.14 2.96 -13.81
C SER A 236 6.66 4.33 -14.28
N LEU A 237 5.38 4.46 -14.64
CA LEU A 237 4.83 5.74 -15.09
C LEU A 237 4.13 6.51 -13.95
N THR A 238 3.46 5.81 -13.05
CA THR A 238 2.74 6.41 -11.92
C THR A 238 3.44 6.12 -10.60
N GLY A 239 2.87 6.66 -9.51
CA GLY A 239 3.29 6.32 -8.16
C GLY A 239 3.12 4.85 -7.81
N LEU A 240 4.01 4.35 -6.95
CA LEU A 240 4.01 2.99 -6.41
C LEU A 240 2.86 2.77 -5.42
N ILE A 241 2.15 1.65 -5.50
CA ILE A 241 1.30 1.18 -4.39
C ILE A 241 2.08 0.11 -3.61
N ARG A 242 2.26 0.30 -2.30
CA ARG A 242 2.81 -0.71 -1.39
C ARG A 242 1.69 -1.31 -0.54
N ILE A 243 1.73 -2.61 -0.34
CA ILE A 243 0.75 -3.35 0.47
C ILE A 243 1.52 -4.11 1.55
N LEU A 244 1.24 -3.82 2.81
CA LEU A 244 2.00 -4.23 3.98
C LEU A 244 1.09 -4.99 4.97
N GLY A 245 1.69 -5.82 5.82
CA GLY A 245 0.93 -6.65 6.78
C GLY A 245 0.38 -7.96 6.18
N ILE A 246 0.80 -8.29 4.95
CA ILE A 246 0.34 -9.45 4.18
C ILE A 246 0.74 -10.81 4.78
N GLY A 247 1.80 -10.84 5.61
CA GLY A 247 2.35 -12.09 6.08
C GLY A 247 3.38 -11.89 7.17
N ARG A 248 4.49 -12.62 7.08
CA ARG A 248 5.55 -12.54 8.11
C ARG A 248 6.42 -11.29 7.90
N PHE A 249 7.32 -11.05 8.85
CA PHE A 249 8.26 -9.93 8.78
C PHE A 249 8.97 -9.83 7.42
N GLY A 250 8.90 -8.64 6.81
CA GLY A 250 9.49 -8.33 5.51
C GLY A 250 8.76 -8.91 4.30
N GLU A 251 7.60 -9.53 4.49
CA GLU A 251 6.68 -9.89 3.41
C GLU A 251 5.78 -8.69 3.11
N PHE A 252 5.77 -8.27 1.85
CA PHE A 252 4.97 -7.16 1.36
C PHE A 252 4.76 -7.30 -0.15
N SER A 253 3.83 -6.53 -0.69
CA SER A 253 3.62 -6.44 -2.14
C SER A 253 3.76 -5.03 -2.65
N THR A 254 4.08 -4.91 -3.93
CA THR A 254 4.06 -3.66 -4.68
C THR A 254 3.24 -3.80 -5.94
N PHE A 255 2.50 -2.76 -6.30
CA PHE A 255 1.86 -2.62 -7.60
C PHE A 255 2.41 -1.36 -8.31
N THR A 256 2.72 -1.50 -9.59
CA THR A 256 3.25 -0.42 -10.45
C THR A 256 2.72 -0.54 -11.88
N PHE A 257 2.41 0.60 -12.50
CA PHE A 257 2.23 0.68 -13.95
C PHE A 257 3.57 0.81 -14.65
N GLU A 258 3.97 -0.22 -15.41
CA GLU A 258 5.26 -0.28 -16.07
C GLU A 258 5.12 -0.35 -17.59
N ARG A 259 5.98 0.40 -18.30
CA ARG A 259 6.07 0.28 -19.76
C ARG A 259 6.61 -1.09 -20.15
N VAL A 260 6.04 -1.64 -21.22
CA VAL A 260 6.55 -2.85 -21.87
C VAL A 260 7.87 -2.49 -22.56
N ASN A 261 8.96 -3.07 -22.07
CA ASN A 261 10.27 -2.96 -22.67
C ASN A 261 11.05 -4.27 -22.52
N ASN A 262 12.22 -4.36 -23.15
CA ASN A 262 13.07 -5.56 -23.11
C ASN A 262 13.39 -6.01 -21.68
N LYS A 263 13.59 -5.09 -20.74
CA LYS A 263 13.89 -5.41 -19.34
C LYS A 263 12.70 -6.09 -18.65
N LEU A 264 11.49 -5.57 -18.84
CA LEU A 264 10.28 -6.14 -18.28
C LEU A 264 9.94 -7.49 -18.93
N LEU A 265 10.07 -7.61 -20.26
CA LEU A 265 9.84 -8.87 -20.98
C LEU A 265 10.79 -9.98 -20.51
N VAL A 266 12.07 -9.66 -20.28
CA VAL A 266 13.04 -10.60 -19.69
C VAL A 266 12.64 -10.98 -18.27
N GLU A 267 12.15 -10.04 -17.46
CA GLU A 267 11.65 -10.34 -16.12
C GLU A 267 10.43 -11.29 -16.16
N ILE A 268 9.44 -11.01 -17.01
CA ILE A 268 8.25 -11.84 -17.26
C ILE A 268 8.65 -13.26 -17.64
N LYS A 269 9.52 -13.41 -18.63
CA LYS A 269 10.00 -14.73 -19.07
C LYS A 269 10.72 -15.48 -17.94
N ARG A 270 11.59 -14.80 -17.19
CA ARG A 270 12.32 -15.40 -16.06
C ARG A 270 11.37 -15.83 -14.93
N LYS A 271 10.29 -15.09 -14.71
CA LYS A 271 9.29 -15.37 -13.67
C LYS A 271 8.20 -16.35 -14.13
N LYS A 272 8.19 -16.73 -15.41
CA LYS A 272 7.20 -17.63 -16.01
C LYS A 272 5.77 -17.10 -15.81
N THR A 273 5.62 -15.79 -15.96
CA THR A 273 4.33 -15.11 -15.92
C THR A 273 3.82 -14.98 -17.35
N ASP A 274 2.55 -15.28 -17.60
CA ASP A 274 1.96 -15.11 -18.93
C ASP A 274 1.75 -13.63 -19.24
N PHE A 275 2.09 -13.24 -20.47
CA PHE A 275 1.85 -11.90 -20.98
C PHE A 275 1.04 -11.98 -22.27
N THR A 276 -0.06 -11.25 -22.28
CA THR A 276 -1.03 -11.14 -23.38
C THR A 276 -1.55 -9.70 -23.42
N THR A 277 -2.21 -9.34 -24.52
CA THR A 277 -2.84 -8.03 -24.71
C THR A 277 -3.88 -7.72 -23.63
N ASP A 278 -4.52 -8.74 -23.04
CA ASP A 278 -5.47 -8.59 -21.93
C ASP A 278 -4.87 -7.97 -20.64
N HIS A 279 -3.55 -7.83 -20.57
CA HIS A 279 -2.84 -7.20 -19.44
C HIS A 279 -2.51 -5.72 -19.69
N ILE A 280 -2.76 -5.21 -20.90
CA ILE A 280 -2.47 -3.82 -21.27
C ILE A 280 -3.54 -2.92 -20.65
N PHE A 281 -3.09 -1.95 -19.84
CA PHE A 281 -3.95 -0.92 -19.25
C PHE A 281 -4.11 0.30 -20.15
N ALA A 282 -3.07 0.63 -20.93
CA ALA A 282 -3.08 1.73 -21.88
C ALA A 282 -2.05 1.47 -22.97
N ALA A 283 -2.38 1.88 -24.19
CA ALA A 283 -1.49 1.94 -25.33
C ALA A 283 -1.56 3.35 -25.94
N HIS A 284 -0.44 4.08 -25.95
CA HIS A 284 -0.39 5.46 -26.48
C HIS A 284 1.01 5.79 -27.00
N ASP A 285 1.10 6.35 -28.20
CA ASP A 285 2.36 6.82 -28.81
C ASP A 285 3.47 5.74 -28.77
N GLY A 286 3.13 4.52 -29.21
CA GLY A 286 4.05 3.37 -29.20
C GLY A 286 4.41 2.82 -27.81
N ASN A 287 3.82 3.33 -26.73
CA ASN A 287 4.02 2.80 -25.38
C ASN A 287 2.84 1.91 -24.98
N GLU A 288 3.12 0.64 -24.70
CA GLU A 288 2.19 -0.26 -24.01
C GLU A 288 2.53 -0.28 -22.51
N VAL A 289 1.50 -0.24 -21.66
CA VAL A 289 1.67 -0.19 -20.20
C VAL A 289 0.89 -1.31 -19.54
N VAL A 290 1.54 -2.03 -18.62
CA VAL A 290 0.95 -3.14 -17.87
C VAL A 290 0.97 -2.88 -16.36
N GLY A 291 -0.01 -3.45 -15.65
CA GLY A 291 -0.03 -3.45 -14.19
C GLY A 291 0.75 -4.63 -13.62
N VAL A 292 1.84 -4.35 -12.90
CA VAL A 292 2.74 -5.39 -12.34
C VAL A 292 2.59 -5.46 -10.83
N LEU A 293 2.15 -6.62 -10.32
CA LEU A 293 2.13 -6.94 -8.89
C LEU A 293 3.36 -7.79 -8.54
N ARG A 294 4.18 -7.33 -7.59
CA ARG A 294 5.29 -8.11 -7.02
C ARG A 294 5.05 -8.38 -5.56
N THR A 295 5.10 -9.65 -5.15
CA THR A 295 4.99 -10.07 -3.75
C THR A 295 6.35 -10.56 -3.28
N TYR A 296 6.94 -9.90 -2.30
CA TYR A 296 8.28 -10.17 -1.78
C TYR A 296 8.22 -11.16 -0.62
N CYS A 297 9.13 -12.14 -0.59
CA CYS A 297 9.16 -13.12 0.49
C CYS A 297 9.59 -12.49 1.82
N ALA A 298 9.12 -13.09 2.92
CA ALA A 298 9.62 -12.82 4.27
C ALA A 298 11.15 -12.79 4.33
N THR A 299 11.67 -11.92 5.19
CA THR A 299 13.10 -11.72 5.37
C THR A 299 13.48 -11.70 6.86
N ASN A 300 14.73 -11.35 7.16
CA ASN A 300 15.19 -11.13 8.52
C ASN A 300 15.42 -9.64 8.74
N PRO A 301 15.27 -9.12 9.98
CA PRO A 301 15.59 -7.73 10.29
C PRO A 301 16.99 -7.33 9.81
N GLY A 302 17.09 -6.18 9.15
CA GLY A 302 18.34 -5.66 8.57
C GLY A 302 18.78 -6.34 7.27
N LYS A 303 18.04 -7.36 6.81
CA LYS A 303 18.22 -8.01 5.52
C LYS A 303 17.02 -7.73 4.61
N ARG A 304 17.21 -7.96 3.31
CA ARG A 304 16.17 -7.85 2.28
C ARG A 304 16.21 -9.10 1.41
N SER A 305 15.08 -9.79 1.30
CA SER A 305 14.95 -10.92 0.37
C SER A 305 14.91 -10.39 -1.06
N GLN A 306 15.69 -11.00 -1.95
CA GLN A 306 15.58 -10.78 -3.40
C GLN A 306 14.53 -11.70 -4.04
N LYS A 307 13.96 -12.62 -3.27
CA LYS A 307 12.93 -13.54 -3.76
C LYS A 307 11.58 -12.82 -3.74
N TYR A 308 10.93 -12.83 -4.91
CA TYR A 308 9.59 -12.32 -5.10
C TYR A 308 8.86 -13.13 -6.17
N HIS A 309 7.55 -13.21 -6.02
CA HIS A 309 6.61 -13.66 -7.05
C HIS A 309 6.14 -12.45 -7.87
N MET A 310 5.82 -12.68 -9.14
CA MET A 310 5.36 -11.62 -10.04
C MET A 310 4.11 -12.06 -10.78
N ASP A 311 3.09 -11.22 -10.72
CA ASP A 311 1.85 -11.36 -11.46
C ASP A 311 1.62 -10.13 -12.35
N LEU A 312 1.07 -10.34 -13.54
CA LEU A 312 0.47 -9.29 -14.33
C LEU A 312 -1.02 -9.22 -14.00
N ILE A 313 -1.54 -8.00 -13.88
CA ILE A 313 -2.94 -7.75 -13.57
C ILE A 313 -3.67 -7.45 -14.88
N SER A 314 -4.75 -8.17 -15.15
CA SER A 314 -5.65 -7.85 -16.25
C SER A 314 -6.67 -6.81 -15.80
N PRO A 315 -6.70 -5.61 -16.42
CA PRO A 315 -7.67 -4.57 -16.06
C PRO A 315 -9.12 -5.05 -16.14
N ILE A 316 -9.45 -5.87 -17.15
CA ILE A 316 -10.81 -6.35 -17.37
C ILE A 316 -11.06 -7.62 -16.54
N LYS A 317 -10.22 -8.66 -16.69
CA LYS A 317 -10.51 -9.97 -16.07
C LYS A 317 -10.30 -9.98 -14.56
N ASP A 318 -9.27 -9.30 -14.05
CA ASP A 318 -8.98 -9.30 -12.62
C ASP A 318 -9.71 -8.18 -11.87
N LEU A 319 -9.87 -7.01 -12.49
CA LEU A 319 -10.36 -5.81 -11.82
C LEU A 319 -11.76 -5.36 -12.27
N GLY A 320 -12.24 -5.80 -13.43
CA GLY A 320 -13.52 -5.37 -13.98
C GLY A 320 -13.55 -3.90 -14.38
N LEU A 321 -12.41 -3.33 -14.80
CA LEU A 321 -12.32 -1.92 -15.17
C LEU A 321 -12.81 -1.69 -16.60
N ASP A 322 -13.58 -0.62 -16.76
CA ASP A 322 -13.92 -0.06 -18.07
C ASP A 322 -12.82 0.91 -18.51
N LEU A 323 -11.83 0.39 -19.25
CA LEU A 323 -10.70 1.17 -19.73
C LEU A 323 -11.12 2.26 -20.72
N ALA A 324 -12.10 1.99 -21.58
CA ALA A 324 -12.57 2.92 -22.59
C ALA A 324 -13.19 4.16 -21.93
N ARG A 325 -14.00 3.95 -20.88
CA ARG A 325 -14.55 5.05 -20.09
C ARG A 325 -13.47 5.85 -19.38
N ILE A 326 -12.53 5.19 -18.69
CA ILE A 326 -11.43 5.87 -17.99
C ILE A 326 -10.58 6.70 -18.97
N GLU A 327 -10.26 6.14 -20.14
CA GLU A 327 -9.54 6.83 -21.20
C GLU A 327 -10.29 8.07 -21.69
N ALA A 328 -11.58 7.94 -22.01
CA ALA A 328 -12.38 9.07 -22.49
C ALA A 328 -12.46 10.19 -21.45
N GLU A 329 -12.70 9.85 -20.18
CA GLU A 329 -12.73 10.81 -19.07
C GLU A 329 -11.37 11.48 -18.87
N ALA A 330 -10.27 10.72 -18.95
CA ALA A 330 -8.92 11.26 -18.80
C ALA A 330 -8.53 12.17 -19.98
N LYS A 331 -8.81 11.77 -21.22
CA LYS A 331 -8.56 12.60 -22.42
C LYS A 331 -9.30 13.93 -22.33
N ALA A 332 -10.57 13.91 -21.94
CA ALA A 332 -11.36 15.12 -21.74
C ALA A 332 -10.80 16.00 -20.62
N ARG A 333 -10.40 15.40 -19.49
CA ARG A 333 -9.86 16.13 -18.33
C ARG A 333 -8.49 16.76 -18.61
N TYR A 334 -7.65 16.07 -19.36
CA TYR A 334 -6.26 16.47 -19.59
C TYR A 334 -6.02 17.17 -20.94
N GLY A 335 -7.06 17.30 -21.77
CA GLY A 335 -7.01 18.01 -23.06
C GLY A 335 -6.19 17.28 -24.11
N VAL A 336 -6.34 15.96 -24.21
CA VAL A 336 -5.58 15.14 -25.17
C VAL A 336 -6.38 15.00 -26.46
N GLU A 337 -5.95 15.64 -27.53
CA GLU A 337 -6.47 15.41 -28.88
C GLU A 337 -5.87 14.11 -29.45
N THR A 338 -6.70 13.26 -30.05
CA THR A 338 -6.22 12.16 -30.89
C THR A 338 -5.56 12.78 -32.13
N PRO A 339 -4.31 12.42 -32.48
CA PRO A 339 -3.78 12.80 -33.78
C PRO A 339 -4.75 12.31 -34.86
N PRO A 340 -5.01 13.10 -35.91
CA PRO A 340 -5.89 12.67 -36.99
C PRO A 340 -5.31 11.39 -37.60
N ASP A 341 -6.16 10.37 -37.78
CA ASP A 341 -5.80 9.16 -38.50
C ASP A 341 -5.22 9.57 -39.86
N GLU A 342 -3.92 9.35 -40.07
CA GLU A 342 -3.31 9.44 -41.39
C GLU A 342 -3.85 8.27 -42.22
N GLY A 343 -4.92 8.54 -42.97
CA GLY A 343 -5.55 7.63 -43.93
C GLY A 343 -4.77 7.44 -45.22
#